data_AF-A0A965AQ39-F1
#
_entry.id   AF-A0A965AQ39-F1
#
_cell.length_a   1.000
_cell.length_b   1.000
_cell.length_c   1.000
_cell.angle_alpha   90.00
_cell.angle_beta   90.00
_cell.angle_gamma   90.00
#
_symmetry.space_group_name_H-M   'P 1'
#
loop_
_entity.id
_entity.type
_entity.pdbx_description
1 polymer ?
#
loop_
_entity_poly.entity_id
_entity_poly.type
_entity_poly.pdbx_seq_one_letter_code
_entity_poly.pdbx_strand_id
1 'polypeptide(L)' 'RGHALMASDIRLACHLVELAVQAEPQNRAAHEIRAEVYQTRRDQESSLMSKGIFGSAANESRAALDELDA' A
#
# COMPACT_ATOMS: atom_id res chain seq x y z
N ARG A 1 8.07 6.94 7.74
CA ARG A 1 8.12 7.98 6.68
C ARG A 1 6.97 7.84 5.67
N GLY A 2 6.45 6.64 5.37
CA GLY A 2 5.33 6.44 4.43
C GLY A 2 4.09 7.31 4.70
N HIS A 3 3.56 7.33 5.93
CA HIS A 3 2.40 8.17 6.26
C HIS A 3 2.62 9.68 6.05
N ALA A 4 3.82 10.19 6.33
CA ALA A 4 4.11 11.62 6.11
C ALA A 4 4.07 11.98 4.61
N LEU A 5 4.45 11.04 3.75
CA LEU A 5 4.40 11.23 2.30
C LEU A 5 2.99 11.06 1.74
N MET A 6 2.09 10.30 2.37
CA MET A 6 0.69 10.20 1.92
C MET A 6 -0.01 11.56 1.82
N ALA A 7 0.28 12.47 2.76
CA ALA A 7 -0.29 13.80 2.79
C ALA A 7 0.38 14.80 1.81
N SER A 8 1.61 14.51 1.38
CA SER A 8 2.45 15.47 0.64
C SER A 8 2.66 15.05 -0.82
N ASP A 9 2.94 13.78 -1.07
CA ASP A 9 3.08 13.17 -2.39
C ASP A 9 2.71 11.68 -2.34
N ILE A 10 1.44 11.41 -2.62
CA ILE A 10 0.90 10.04 -2.60
C ILE A 10 1.52 9.14 -3.67
N ARG A 11 2.00 9.69 -4.80
CA ARG A 11 2.63 8.88 -5.86
C ARG A 11 4.00 8.40 -5.42
N LEU A 12 4.79 9.30 -4.82
CA LEU A 12 6.08 8.92 -4.23
C LEU A 12 5.89 7.93 -3.07
N ALA A 13 4.87 8.12 -2.24
CA ALA A 13 4.53 7.17 -1.19
C ALA A 13 4.31 5.76 -1.78
N CYS A 14 3.47 5.61 -2.82
CA CYS A 14 3.25 4.33 -3.50
C CYS A 14 4.56 3.67 -3.95
N HIS A 15 5.46 4.41 -4.61
CA HIS A 15 6.73 3.85 -5.07
C HIS A 15 7.62 3.35 -3.93
N LEU A 16 7.70 4.11 -2.83
CA LEU A 16 8.57 3.76 -1.71
C LEU A 16 8.03 2.57 -0.90
N VAL A 17 6.71 2.48 -0.69
CA VAL A 17 6.14 1.32 0.03
C VAL A 17 6.25 0.04 -0.79
N GLU A 18 6.08 0.14 -2.10
CA GLU A 18 6.22 -1.00 -3.01
C GLU A 18 7.66 -1.53 -2.96
N LEU A 19 8.65 -0.64 -3.03
CA LEU A 19 10.04 -1.02 -2.89
C LEU A 19 10.34 -1.63 -1.51
N ALA A 20 9.76 -1.09 -0.43
CA ALA A 20 9.97 -1.60 0.93
C ALA A 20 9.45 -3.03 1.09
N VAL A 21 8.23 -3.31 0.60
CA VAL A 21 7.66 -4.67 0.66
C VAL A 21 8.41 -5.64 -0.27
N GLN A 22 8.87 -5.20 -1.44
CA GLN A 22 9.70 -6.04 -2.31
C GLN A 22 11.07 -6.36 -1.68
N ALA A 23 11.66 -5.42 -0.96
CA ALA A 23 12.95 -5.61 -0.29
C ALA A 23 12.84 -6.54 0.93
N GLU A 24 11.75 -6.41 1.71
CA GLU A 24 11.50 -7.22 2.90
C GLU A 24 10.06 -7.77 2.92
N PRO A 25 9.78 -8.87 2.20
CA PRO A 25 8.41 -9.37 2.04
C PRO A 25 7.70 -9.85 3.31
N GLN A 26 8.45 -10.13 4.38
CA GLN A 26 7.92 -10.57 5.68
C GLN A 26 7.80 -9.41 6.69
N ASN A 27 8.14 -8.19 6.28
CA ASN A 27 8.08 -7.04 7.17
C ASN A 27 6.64 -6.58 7.34
N ARG A 28 6.06 -6.89 8.50
CA ARG A 28 4.69 -6.54 8.87
C ARG A 28 4.42 -5.04 8.72
N ALA A 29 5.28 -4.18 9.28
CA ALA A 29 5.07 -2.74 9.26
C ALA A 29 5.11 -2.18 7.82
N ALA A 30 5.91 -2.77 6.93
CA ALA A 30 5.92 -2.38 5.52
C ALA A 30 4.59 -2.70 4.83
N HIS A 31 4.00 -3.86 5.10
CA HIS A 31 2.68 -4.25 4.57
C HIS A 31 1.54 -3.41 5.14
N GLU A 32 1.56 -3.09 6.44
CA GLU A 32 0.58 -2.19 7.06
C GLU A 32 0.57 -0.82 6.35
N ILE A 33 1.75 -0.22 6.18
CA ILE A 33 1.89 1.07 5.50
C ILE A 33 1.49 0.97 4.03
N ARG A 34 1.87 -0.12 3.33
CA ARG A 34 1.49 -0.36 1.93
C ARG A 34 -0.02 -0.45 1.74
N ALA A 35 -0.70 -1.15 2.65
CA ALA A 35 -2.16 -1.27 2.64
C ALA A 35 -2.85 0.10 2.74
N GLU A 36 -2.40 0.95 3.67
CA GLU A 36 -2.96 2.28 3.88
C GLU A 36 -2.67 3.27 2.73
N VAL A 37 -1.43 3.26 2.22
CA VAL A 37 -1.01 4.13 1.11
C VAL A 37 -1.83 3.82 -0.14
N TYR A 38 -1.97 2.55 -0.50
CA TYR A 38 -2.75 2.16 -1.68
C TYR A 38 -4.26 2.35 -1.48
N GLN A 39 -4.78 2.16 -0.27
CA GLN A 39 -6.18 2.49 0.03
C GLN A 39 -6.43 3.99 -0.13
N THR A 40 -5.55 4.83 0.41
CA THR A 40 -5.66 6.29 0.27
C THR A 40 -5.56 6.72 -1.19
N ARG A 41 -4.65 6.10 -1.97
CA ARG A 41 -4.54 6.36 -3.40
C ARG A 41 -5.82 5.99 -4.14
N ARG A 42 -6.38 4.80 -3.87
CA ARG A 42 -7.66 4.34 -4.44
C ARG A 42 -8.77 5.35 -4.22
N ASP A 43 -8.89 5.90 -3.02
CA ASP A 43 -10.00 6.76 -2.65
C ASP A 43 -9.94 8.14 -3.35
N GLN A 44 -8.77 8.52 -3.87
CA GLN A 44 -8.57 9.74 -4.66
C GLN A 44 -8.78 9.55 -6.16
N GLU A 45 -8.87 8.30 -6.65
CA GLU A 45 -9.03 8.04 -8.08
C GLU A 45 -10.48 8.25 -8.56
N SER A 46 -10.63 8.74 -9.79
CA SER A 46 -11.95 8.82 -10.46
C SER A 46 -12.24 7.59 -11.31
N SER A 47 -11.20 6.97 -11.89
CA SER A 47 -11.31 5.79 -12.74
C SER A 47 -11.62 4.53 -11.94
N LEU A 48 -12.64 3.78 -12.36
CA LEU A 48 -12.96 2.46 -11.77
C LEU A 48 -11.80 1.47 -11.94
N MET A 49 -11.08 1.52 -13.06
CA MET A 49 -9.91 0.67 -13.27
C MET A 49 -8.82 0.99 -12.25
N SER A 50 -8.49 2.27 -12.07
CA SER A 50 -7.46 2.68 -11.09
C SER A 50 -7.87 2.31 -9.67
N LYS A 51 -9.14 2.46 -9.32
CA LYS A 51 -9.67 2.01 -8.03
C LYS A 51 -9.51 0.50 -7.82
N GLY A 52 -9.72 -0.29 -8.88
CA GLY A 52 -9.52 -1.74 -8.86
C GLY A 52 -8.05 -2.10 -8.61
N ILE A 53 -7.13 -1.49 -9.35
CA ILE A 53 -5.69 -1.76 -9.25
C ILE A 53 -5.17 -1.43 -7.84
N PHE A 54 -5.41 -0.22 -7.35
CA PHE A 54 -4.91 0.18 -6.03
C PHE A 54 -5.64 -0.55 -4.88
N GLY A 55 -6.93 -0.86 -5.06
CA GLY A 55 -7.66 -1.71 -4.12
C GLY A 55 -7.08 -3.11 -4.01
N SER A 56 -6.70 -3.72 -5.14
CA SER A 56 -6.02 -5.03 -5.16
C SER A 56 -4.71 -4.99 -4.40
N ALA A 57 -3.84 -4.02 -4.70
CA ALA A 57 -2.55 -3.87 -4.02
C ALA A 57 -2.69 -3.70 -2.49
N ALA A 58 -3.70 -2.95 -2.06
CA ALA A 58 -4.02 -2.80 -0.64
C ALA A 58 -4.48 -4.14 -0.01
N ASN A 59 -5.31 -4.91 -0.73
CA ASN A 59 -5.79 -6.23 -0.29
C ASN A 59 -4.68 -7.28 -0.24
N GLU A 60 -3.76 -7.28 -1.20
CA GLU A 60 -2.60 -8.19 -1.20
C GLU A 60 -1.75 -8.01 0.05
N SER A 61 -1.53 -6.75 0.47
CA SER A 61 -0.78 -6.47 1.69
C SER A 61 -1.54 -6.93 2.95
N ARG A 62 -2.87 -6.79 2.97
CA ARG A 62 -3.71 -7.31 4.06
C ARG A 62 -3.65 -8.84 4.14
N ALA A 63 -3.75 -9.52 3.00
CA ALA A 63 -3.63 -10.98 2.95
C ALA A 63 -2.25 -11.45 3.45
N ALA A 64 -1.18 -10.75 3.06
CA ALA A 64 0.16 -11.04 3.57
C ALA A 64 0.26 -10.84 5.09
N LEU A 65 -0.42 -9.83 5.67
CA LEU A 65 -0.47 -9.65 7.12
C LEU A 65 -1.21 -10.80 7.81
N ASP A 66 -2.34 -11.23 7.26
CA ASP A 66 -3.10 -12.38 7.78
C ASP A 66 -2.26 -13.67 7.74
N GLU A 67 -1.47 -13.87 6.68
CA GLU A 67 -0.52 -15.00 6.55
C GLU A 67 0.64 -14.92 7.55
N LEU A 68 1.11 -13.71 7.90
CA LEU A 68 2.16 -13.51 8.90
C LEU A 68 1.65 -13.69 10.34
N ASP A 69 0.35 -13.52 10.58
CA ASP A 69 -0.30 -13.69 11.89
C ASP A 69 -0.76 -15.14 12.15
N ALA A 70 -0.75 -16.01 11.13
CA ALA A 70 -1.17 -17.41 11.19
C ALA A 70 -0.04 -18.36 11.65
#